data_AF-A0A8T1TRV5-F1
#
_entry.id   AF-A0A8T1TRV5-F1
#
_cell.length_a   1.000
_cell.length_b   1.000
_cell.length_c   1.000
_cell.angle_alpha   90.00
_cell.angle_beta   90.00
_cell.angle_gamma   90.00
#
_symmetry.space_group_name_H-M   'P 1'
#
loop_
_entity.id
_entity.type
_entity.pdbx_description
1 polymer ?
#
loop_
_entity_poly.entity_id
_entity_poly.type
_entity_poly.pdbx_seq_one_letter_code
_entity_poly.pdbx_strand_id
1 'polypeptide(L)'
;MAAVKSQKAKTLEQKLMSKLSENQVAQRNFRQYMDEKWTVDVLKTKLGIAKGMAPDSKEYEAFSALLQTRMYVDTLMKIKTPTMRTNGEIMLAKITENRLAQKYFGQFMDDTLTQAALKKELGITRTTSKTSKEYDALILLTQARAWNSMLAKTKGNSLKETVLGRVEGNPLAQKFFNQFLEEKWSMQTLQSKLGITKGMTPDTTKYEALSGLVQSRMYINGVAKGKSPTTRSNTEKLLTKIDDNALA
;
A
#
# COMPACT_ATOMS: atom_id res chain seq x y z
N MET A 1 -13.85 32.26 32.60
CA MET A 1 -13.95 31.69 31.23
C MET A 1 -12.69 30.88 30.98
N ALA A 2 -12.79 29.55 30.90
CA ALA A 2 -11.64 28.70 30.64
C ALA A 2 -11.30 28.74 29.15
N ALA A 3 -10.05 29.13 28.84
CA ALA A 3 -9.52 29.11 27.48
C ALA A 3 -9.50 27.66 26.98
N VAL A 4 -10.34 27.37 25.99
CA VAL A 4 -10.25 26.14 25.19
C VAL A 4 -8.91 26.21 24.44
N LYS A 5 -7.87 25.56 24.98
CA LYS A 5 -6.63 25.35 24.26
C LYS A 5 -6.97 24.56 23.00
N SER A 6 -6.92 25.23 21.85
CA SER A 6 -6.95 24.58 20.55
C SER A 6 -5.84 23.54 20.52
N GLN A 7 -6.22 22.27 20.62
CA GLN A 7 -5.28 21.16 20.63
C GLN A 7 -4.77 21.01 19.20
N LYS A 8 -3.54 21.50 18.94
CA LYS A 8 -2.89 21.41 17.64
C LYS A 8 -2.94 19.95 17.16
N ALA A 9 -3.44 19.74 15.94
CA ALA A 9 -3.58 18.39 15.38
C ALA A 9 -2.21 17.68 15.40
N LYS A 10 -2.17 16.45 15.94
CA LYS A 10 -0.95 15.63 15.99
C LYS A 10 -0.45 15.34 14.56
N THR A 11 0.87 15.40 14.34
CA THR A 11 1.49 14.94 13.09
C THR A 11 1.30 13.43 12.92
N LEU A 12 1.48 12.90 11.70
CA LEU A 12 1.42 11.46 11.46
C LEU A 12 2.40 10.69 12.34
N GLU A 13 3.64 11.16 12.42
CA GLU A 13 4.66 10.59 13.31
C GLU A 13 4.19 10.54 14.76
N GLN A 14 3.65 11.65 15.27
CA GLN A 14 3.12 11.71 16.64
C GLN A 14 1.94 10.74 16.84
N LYS A 15 1.06 10.58 15.85
CA LYS A 15 -0.05 9.60 15.91
C LYS A 15 0.49 8.16 15.98
N LEU A 16 1.46 7.82 15.13
CA LEU A 16 2.08 6.49 15.09
C LEU A 16 2.82 6.17 16.40
N MET A 17 3.61 7.13 16.91
CA MET A 17 4.32 6.95 18.18
C MET A 17 3.37 6.88 19.37
N SER A 18 2.29 7.67 19.38
CA SER A 18 1.24 7.55 20.42
C SER A 18 0.65 6.15 20.42
N LYS A 19 0.21 5.65 19.26
CA LYS A 19 -0.38 4.31 19.13
C LYS A 19 0.59 3.20 19.55
N LEU A 20 1.87 3.35 19.20
CA LEU A 20 2.92 2.41 19.61
C LEU A 20 3.14 2.43 21.13
N SER A 21 3.08 3.60 21.76
CA SER A 21 3.23 3.76 23.21
C SER A 21 2.01 3.29 24.01
N GLU A 22 0.81 3.38 23.43
CA GLU A 22 -0.45 2.94 24.06
C GLU A 22 -0.55 1.41 24.13
N ASN A 23 0.19 0.68 23.28
CA ASN A 23 0.25 -0.77 23.29
C ASN A 23 1.59 -1.27 23.86
N GLN A 24 1.56 -1.80 25.09
CA GLN A 24 2.76 -2.29 25.79
C GLN A 24 3.50 -3.39 25.02
N VAL A 25 2.79 -4.25 24.29
CA VAL A 25 3.39 -5.33 23.49
C VAL A 25 4.14 -4.72 22.30
N ALA A 26 3.58 -3.70 21.65
CA ALA A 26 4.26 -2.95 20.58
C ALA A 26 5.50 -2.23 21.11
N GLN A 27 5.35 -1.48 22.20
CA GLN A 27 6.43 -0.69 22.80
C GLN A 27 7.66 -1.54 23.16
N ARG A 28 7.44 -2.71 23.79
CA ARG A 28 8.53 -3.62 24.19
C ARG A 28 9.30 -4.18 22.99
N ASN A 29 8.62 -4.41 21.87
CA ASN A 29 9.22 -5.04 20.69
C ASN A 29 9.75 -4.02 19.67
N PHE A 30 9.38 -2.74 19.75
CA PHE A 30 9.64 -1.75 18.71
C PHE A 30 11.11 -1.60 18.33
N ARG A 31 11.98 -1.41 19.32
CA ARG A 31 13.40 -1.15 19.08
C ARG A 31 14.07 -2.31 18.35
N GLN A 32 13.94 -3.52 18.91
CA GLN A 32 14.50 -4.73 18.28
C GLN A 32 13.89 -4.99 16.91
N TYR A 33 12.57 -4.81 16.75
CA TYR A 33 11.91 -4.96 15.47
C TYR A 33 12.52 -4.04 14.38
N MET A 34 12.78 -2.79 14.72
CA MET A 34 13.36 -1.82 13.80
C MET A 34 14.86 -2.04 13.55
N ASP A 35 15.61 -2.43 14.58
CA ASP A 35 17.07 -2.61 14.50
C ASP A 35 17.44 -3.91 13.77
N GLU A 36 16.79 -5.02 14.13
CA GLU A 36 17.06 -6.36 13.58
C GLU A 36 16.28 -6.64 12.28
N LYS A 37 15.45 -5.69 11.84
CA LYS A 37 14.70 -5.76 10.58
C LYS A 37 13.87 -7.03 10.41
N TRP A 38 13.26 -7.54 11.49
CA TRP A 38 12.54 -8.82 11.50
C TRP A 38 11.58 -8.96 10.31
N THR A 39 11.48 -10.17 9.77
CA THR A 39 10.43 -10.50 8.82
C THR A 39 9.07 -10.46 9.51
N VAL A 40 8.01 -10.43 8.71
CA VAL A 40 6.63 -10.46 9.23
C VAL A 40 6.39 -11.72 10.09
N ASP A 41 6.91 -12.87 9.69
CA ASP A 41 6.73 -14.12 10.43
C ASP A 41 7.51 -14.13 11.76
N VAL A 42 8.73 -13.59 11.77
CA VAL A 42 9.50 -13.41 13.01
C VAL A 42 8.76 -12.47 13.95
N LEU A 43 8.24 -11.34 13.44
CA LEU A 43 7.48 -10.41 14.25
C LEU A 43 6.23 -11.09 14.85
N LYS A 44 5.41 -11.78 14.04
CA LYS A 44 4.24 -12.52 14.55
C LYS A 44 4.61 -13.51 15.66
N THR A 45 5.71 -14.24 15.48
CA THR A 45 6.21 -15.19 16.47
C THR A 45 6.58 -14.48 17.78
N LYS A 46 7.31 -13.35 17.70
CA LYS A 46 7.73 -12.55 18.87
C LYS A 46 6.55 -11.92 19.60
N LEU A 47 5.49 -11.59 18.87
CA LEU A 47 4.24 -11.05 19.43
C LEU A 47 3.28 -12.15 19.93
N GLY A 48 3.59 -13.44 19.74
CA GLY A 48 2.71 -14.53 20.14
C GLY A 48 1.44 -14.67 19.30
N ILE A 49 1.44 -14.18 18.06
CA ILE A 49 0.27 -14.24 17.18
C ILE A 49 0.10 -15.67 16.65
N ALA A 50 -0.99 -16.31 17.10
CA ALA A 50 -1.39 -17.63 16.65
C ALA A 50 -2.39 -17.57 15.47
N LYS A 51 -2.49 -18.67 14.73
CA LYS A 51 -3.46 -18.80 13.64
C LYS A 51 -4.89 -18.68 14.17
N GLY A 52 -5.70 -17.83 13.53
CA GLY A 52 -7.10 -17.61 13.91
C GLY A 52 -7.31 -16.67 15.09
N MET A 53 -6.24 -16.07 15.62
CA MET A 53 -6.35 -15.03 16.64
C MET A 53 -7.13 -13.82 16.09
N ALA A 54 -7.95 -13.21 16.95
CA ALA A 54 -8.85 -12.14 16.56
C ALA A 54 -8.07 -10.86 16.18
N PRO A 55 -8.50 -10.12 15.15
CA PRO A 55 -7.82 -8.90 14.67
C PRO A 55 -7.80 -7.75 15.68
N ASP A 56 -8.67 -7.78 16.70
CA ASP A 56 -8.76 -6.82 17.80
C ASP A 56 -8.02 -7.27 19.08
N SER A 57 -7.29 -8.39 19.02
CA SER A 57 -6.36 -8.77 20.09
C SER A 57 -5.24 -7.73 20.24
N LYS A 58 -4.72 -7.59 21.46
CA LYS A 58 -3.61 -6.67 21.76
C LYS A 58 -2.38 -6.98 20.93
N GLU A 59 -2.15 -8.25 20.61
CA GLU A 59 -1.05 -8.73 19.79
C GLU A 59 -1.22 -8.29 18.33
N TYR A 60 -2.42 -8.41 17.74
CA TYR A 60 -2.68 -7.92 16.37
C TYR A 60 -2.69 -6.39 16.28
N GLU A 61 -3.17 -5.69 17.32
CA GLU A 61 -3.04 -4.25 17.42
C GLU A 61 -1.57 -3.83 17.47
N ALA A 62 -0.74 -4.55 18.26
CA ALA A 62 0.70 -4.31 18.35
C ALA A 62 1.39 -4.55 17.02
N PHE A 63 1.07 -5.66 16.37
CA PHE A 63 1.56 -6.01 15.04
C PHE A 63 1.22 -4.93 14.02
N SER A 64 -0.03 -4.48 14.00
CA SER A 64 -0.48 -3.41 13.10
C SER A 64 0.24 -2.09 13.36
N ALA A 65 0.39 -1.70 14.62
CA ALA A 65 1.12 -0.49 15.00
C ALA A 65 2.60 -0.55 14.56
N LEU A 66 3.27 -1.67 14.81
CA LEU A 66 4.66 -1.88 14.40
C LEU A 66 4.84 -1.87 12.89
N LEU A 67 3.94 -2.53 12.14
CA LEU A 67 3.98 -2.51 10.68
C LEU A 67 3.78 -1.10 10.11
N GLN A 68 2.81 -0.33 10.63
CA GLN A 68 2.57 1.05 10.20
C GLN A 68 3.77 1.95 10.49
N THR A 69 4.37 1.82 11.69
CA THR A 69 5.56 2.61 12.06
C THR A 69 6.76 2.26 11.18
N ARG A 70 7.00 0.98 10.89
CA ARG A 70 8.07 0.60 9.96
C ARG A 70 7.79 1.09 8.54
N MET A 71 6.55 1.02 8.08
CA MET A 71 6.18 1.58 6.78
C MET A 71 6.50 3.09 6.74
N TYR A 72 6.22 3.84 7.79
CA TYR A 72 6.60 5.25 7.86
C TYR A 72 8.14 5.45 7.87
N VAL A 73 8.84 4.87 8.83
CA VAL A 73 10.28 5.12 9.08
C VAL A 73 11.18 4.50 8.02
N ASP A 74 10.96 3.22 7.70
CA ASP A 74 11.84 2.49 6.78
C ASP A 74 11.51 2.71 5.31
N THR A 75 10.33 3.28 5.03
CA THR A 75 9.84 3.43 3.67
C THR A 75 9.53 4.87 3.32
N LEU A 76 8.48 5.47 3.90
CA LEU A 76 7.99 6.79 3.48
C LEU A 76 9.04 7.89 3.70
N MET A 77 9.67 7.93 4.87
CA MET A 77 10.70 8.92 5.18
C MET A 77 11.92 8.86 4.26
N LYS A 78 12.17 7.71 3.62
CA LYS A 78 13.32 7.49 2.72
C LYS A 78 13.00 7.79 1.25
N ILE A 79 11.73 8.05 0.91
CA ILE A 79 11.33 8.44 -0.45
C ILE A 79 11.90 9.84 -0.73
N LYS A 80 12.64 10.00 -1.82
CA LYS A 80 13.23 11.30 -2.21
C LYS A 80 12.22 12.25 -2.85
N THR A 81 11.26 11.72 -3.60
CA THR A 81 10.21 12.48 -4.28
C THR A 81 9.18 13.03 -3.27
N PRO A 82 9.07 14.36 -3.07
CA PRO A 82 8.19 14.94 -2.05
C PRO A 82 6.72 14.56 -2.23
N THR A 83 6.20 14.60 -3.45
CA THR A 83 4.81 14.24 -3.76
C THR A 83 4.48 12.80 -3.33
N MET A 84 5.39 11.86 -3.62
CA MET A 84 5.24 10.46 -3.23
C MET A 84 5.29 10.28 -1.72
N ARG A 85 6.18 11.00 -1.04
CA ARG A 85 6.20 11.00 0.42
C ARG A 85 4.87 11.50 0.98
N THR A 86 4.40 12.65 0.51
CA THR A 86 3.14 13.27 0.96
C THR A 86 1.94 12.37 0.69
N ASN A 87 1.84 11.75 -0.49
CA ASN A 87 0.75 10.83 -0.81
C ASN A 87 0.72 9.61 0.13
N GLY A 88 1.90 9.03 0.40
CA GLY A 88 2.03 7.92 1.33
C GLY A 88 1.71 8.30 2.77
N GLU A 89 2.12 9.49 3.21
CA GLU A 89 1.79 10.03 4.54
C GLU A 89 0.29 10.28 4.67
N ILE A 90 -0.37 10.88 3.67
CA ILE A 90 -1.82 11.09 3.66
C ILE A 90 -2.56 9.75 3.73
N MET A 91 -2.14 8.77 2.94
CA MET A 91 -2.74 7.43 2.96
C MET A 91 -2.61 6.77 4.34
N LEU A 92 -1.40 6.80 4.93
CA LEU A 92 -1.17 6.20 6.24
C LEU A 92 -1.94 6.96 7.34
N ALA A 93 -2.03 8.29 7.24
CA ALA A 93 -2.87 9.09 8.14
C ALA A 93 -4.35 8.69 8.07
N LYS A 94 -4.91 8.54 6.86
CA LYS A 94 -6.30 8.08 6.67
C LYS A 94 -6.52 6.69 7.26
N ILE A 95 -5.53 5.79 7.17
CA ILE A 95 -5.59 4.49 7.83
C ILE A 95 -5.62 4.67 9.35
N THR A 96 -4.76 5.50 9.93
CA THR A 96 -4.76 5.78 11.38
C THR A 96 -6.04 6.47 11.89
N GLU A 97 -6.89 6.97 11.00
CA GLU A 97 -8.17 7.62 11.34
C GLU A 97 -9.38 6.71 11.08
N ASN A 98 -9.24 5.68 10.23
CA ASN A 98 -10.31 4.74 9.89
C ASN A 98 -10.22 3.48 10.77
N ARG A 99 -11.17 3.30 11.71
CA ARG A 99 -11.20 2.17 12.64
C ARG A 99 -11.25 0.79 11.94
N LEU A 100 -12.01 0.65 10.85
CA LEU A 100 -12.09 -0.61 10.10
C LEU A 100 -10.77 -0.92 9.39
N ALA A 101 -10.14 0.09 8.79
CA ALA A 101 -8.82 -0.07 8.19
C ALA A 101 -7.78 -0.46 9.25
N GLN A 102 -7.80 0.14 10.44
CA GLN A 102 -6.87 -0.23 11.51
C GLN A 102 -7.06 -1.67 11.97
N LYS A 103 -8.31 -2.10 12.18
CA LYS A 103 -8.65 -3.44 12.65
C LYS A 103 -8.05 -4.52 11.76
N TYR A 104 -8.15 -4.36 10.44
CA TYR A 104 -7.69 -5.38 9.50
C TYR A 104 -6.30 -5.11 8.90
N PHE A 105 -5.61 -4.02 9.29
CA PHE A 105 -4.34 -3.64 8.68
C PHE A 105 -3.30 -4.76 8.77
N GLY A 106 -3.00 -5.28 9.96
CA GLY A 106 -1.98 -6.30 10.12
C GLY A 106 -2.23 -7.55 9.28
N GLN A 107 -3.42 -8.15 9.42
CA GLN A 107 -3.81 -9.36 8.67
C GLN A 107 -3.88 -9.14 7.16
N PHE A 108 -4.22 -7.93 6.73
CA PHE A 108 -4.20 -7.62 5.30
C PHE A 108 -2.74 -7.43 4.83
N MET A 109 -1.90 -6.70 5.55
CA MET A 109 -0.53 -6.44 5.10
C MET A 109 0.35 -7.70 5.03
N ASP A 110 0.03 -8.77 5.77
CA ASP A 110 0.76 -10.04 5.74
C ASP A 110 0.15 -11.14 4.86
N ASP A 111 -0.83 -10.78 4.03
CA ASP A 111 -1.57 -11.67 3.13
C ASP A 111 -2.34 -12.82 3.82
N THR A 112 -2.48 -12.83 5.16
CA THR A 112 -3.32 -13.82 5.84
C THR A 112 -4.81 -13.57 5.60
N LEU A 113 -5.20 -12.31 5.39
CA LEU A 113 -6.53 -11.91 4.99
C LEU A 113 -6.56 -11.54 3.50
N THR A 114 -7.15 -12.41 2.68
CA THR A 114 -7.37 -12.13 1.26
C THR A 114 -8.35 -10.98 1.08
N GLN A 115 -8.34 -10.31 -0.08
CA GLN A 115 -9.29 -9.24 -0.37
C GLN A 115 -10.75 -9.72 -0.36
N ALA A 116 -11.02 -10.95 -0.83
CA ALA A 116 -12.35 -11.54 -0.80
C ALA A 116 -12.82 -11.79 0.65
N ALA A 117 -11.93 -12.31 1.50
CA ALA A 117 -12.20 -12.47 2.92
C ALA A 117 -12.39 -11.11 3.61
N LEU A 118 -11.54 -10.11 3.32
CA LEU A 118 -11.69 -8.75 3.84
C LEU A 118 -13.05 -8.14 3.44
N LYS A 119 -13.47 -8.26 2.17
CA LYS A 119 -14.80 -7.79 1.73
C LYS A 119 -15.92 -8.43 2.57
N LYS A 120 -15.81 -9.71 2.89
CA LYS A 120 -16.75 -10.43 3.76
C LYS A 120 -16.71 -9.90 5.20
N GLU A 121 -15.52 -9.75 5.78
CA GLU A 121 -15.31 -9.24 7.16
C GLU A 121 -15.75 -7.77 7.33
N LEU A 122 -15.74 -7.00 6.24
CA LEU A 122 -16.26 -5.63 6.20
C LEU A 122 -17.77 -5.59 5.91
N GLY A 123 -18.43 -6.73 5.67
CA GLY A 123 -19.85 -6.75 5.32
C GLY A 123 -20.16 -6.12 3.95
N ILE A 124 -19.18 -6.05 3.05
CA ILE A 124 -19.36 -5.48 1.71
C ILE A 124 -20.15 -6.47 0.85
N THR A 125 -21.32 -6.04 0.42
CA THR A 125 -22.19 -6.77 -0.52
C THR A 125 -22.29 -6.01 -1.85
N ARG A 126 -23.07 -6.55 -2.79
CA ARG A 126 -23.34 -5.88 -4.07
C ARG A 126 -24.12 -4.57 -3.92
N THR A 127 -24.89 -4.42 -2.84
CA THR A 127 -25.73 -3.24 -2.58
C THR A 127 -25.01 -2.20 -1.71
N THR A 128 -23.87 -2.54 -1.12
CA THR A 128 -23.09 -1.61 -0.31
C THR A 128 -22.62 -0.43 -1.16
N SER A 129 -22.88 0.80 -0.69
CA SER A 129 -22.46 2.01 -1.39
C SER A 129 -20.95 2.09 -1.50
N LYS A 130 -20.44 2.50 -2.67
CA LYS A 130 -19.00 2.71 -2.91
C LYS A 130 -18.41 3.87 -2.09
N THR A 131 -19.24 4.70 -1.47
CA THR A 131 -18.84 5.80 -0.60
C THR A 131 -18.98 5.44 0.89
N SER A 132 -19.24 4.18 1.21
CA SER A 132 -19.39 3.73 2.60
C SER A 132 -18.03 3.60 3.30
N LYS A 133 -18.02 3.64 4.64
CA LYS A 133 -16.81 3.51 5.45
C LYS A 133 -16.11 2.16 5.25
N GLU A 134 -16.88 1.13 4.93
CA GLU A 134 -16.42 -0.23 4.61
C GLU A 134 -15.65 -0.22 3.28
N TYR A 135 -16.21 0.40 2.23
CA TYR A 135 -15.50 0.54 0.96
C TYR A 135 -14.26 1.43 1.09
N ASP A 136 -14.33 2.50 1.87
CA ASP A 136 -13.18 3.35 2.18
C ASP A 136 -12.07 2.54 2.88
N ALA A 137 -12.42 1.72 3.86
CA ALA A 137 -11.47 0.85 4.55
C ALA A 137 -10.82 -0.16 3.60
N LEU A 138 -11.62 -0.80 2.73
CA LEU A 138 -11.13 -1.70 1.69
C LEU A 138 -10.14 -0.98 0.75
N ILE A 139 -10.50 0.21 0.27
CA ILE A 139 -9.64 1.00 -0.62
C ILE A 139 -8.32 1.35 0.06
N LEU A 140 -8.38 1.89 1.28
CA LEU A 140 -7.19 2.29 2.05
C LEU A 140 -6.25 1.11 2.30
N LEU A 141 -6.80 -0.04 2.74
CA LEU A 141 -6.00 -1.25 2.98
C LEU A 141 -5.34 -1.76 1.70
N THR A 142 -6.09 -1.77 0.60
CA THR A 142 -5.58 -2.18 -0.71
C THR A 142 -4.46 -1.24 -1.19
N GLN A 143 -4.65 0.08 -1.04
CA GLN A 143 -3.63 1.08 -1.38
C GLN A 143 -2.36 0.85 -0.55
N ALA A 144 -2.49 0.67 0.76
CA ALA A 144 -1.34 0.46 1.63
C ALA A 144 -0.56 -0.81 1.31
N ARG A 145 -1.24 -1.93 1.03
CA ARG A 145 -0.57 -3.18 0.64
C ARG A 145 0.18 -3.02 -0.68
N ALA A 146 -0.44 -2.39 -1.67
CA ALA A 146 0.18 -2.18 -2.97
C ALA A 146 1.40 -1.24 -2.83
N TRP A 147 1.26 -0.16 -2.07
CA TRP A 147 2.37 0.74 -1.71
C TRP A 147 3.51 0.01 -1.02
N ASN A 148 3.23 -0.74 0.05
CA ASN A 148 4.26 -1.50 0.76
C ASN A 148 4.93 -2.54 -0.14
N SER A 149 4.18 -3.21 -1.01
CA SER A 149 4.75 -4.18 -1.96
C SER A 149 5.70 -3.54 -2.96
N MET A 150 5.35 -2.36 -3.48
CA MET A 150 6.21 -1.60 -4.38
C MET A 150 7.42 -1.02 -3.66
N LEU A 151 7.25 -0.65 -2.39
CA LEU A 151 8.27 0.08 -1.68
C LEU A 151 9.28 -0.81 -0.94
N ALA A 152 8.85 -1.97 -0.41
CA ALA A 152 9.61 -2.79 0.54
C ALA A 152 10.67 -3.72 -0.06
N LYS A 153 10.84 -3.80 -1.39
CA LYS A 153 11.68 -4.85 -2.00
C LYS A 153 12.79 -4.41 -2.96
N THR A 154 13.06 -3.12 -3.06
CA THR A 154 14.14 -2.61 -3.92
C THR A 154 14.74 -1.36 -3.30
N LYS A 155 15.92 -1.51 -2.68
CA LYS A 155 16.78 -0.39 -2.34
C LYS A 155 17.26 0.25 -3.65
N GLY A 156 17.08 1.56 -3.79
CA GLY A 156 17.83 2.38 -4.75
C GLY A 156 17.50 2.20 -6.23
N ASN A 157 16.35 1.65 -6.61
CA ASN A 157 16.00 1.53 -8.03
C ASN A 157 15.23 2.77 -8.51
N SER A 158 15.84 3.61 -9.35
CA SER A 158 15.17 4.76 -9.99
C SER A 158 13.93 4.34 -10.77
N LEU A 159 13.96 3.14 -11.37
CA LEU A 159 12.81 2.57 -12.09
C LEU A 159 11.55 2.48 -11.22
N LYS A 160 11.73 2.16 -9.93
CA LYS A 160 10.63 2.09 -8.96
C LYS A 160 9.98 3.45 -8.77
N GLU A 161 10.81 4.49 -8.62
CA GLU A 161 10.34 5.87 -8.42
C GLU A 161 9.64 6.36 -9.69
N THR A 162 10.16 6.05 -10.87
CA THR A 162 9.51 6.39 -12.14
C THR A 162 8.15 5.72 -12.32
N VAL A 163 8.08 4.39 -12.12
CA VAL A 163 6.84 3.63 -12.28
C VAL A 163 5.76 4.08 -11.30
N LEU A 164 6.13 4.35 -10.04
CA LEU A 164 5.21 4.91 -9.05
C LEU A 164 4.79 6.34 -9.39
N GLY A 165 5.73 7.18 -9.79
CA GLY A 165 5.46 8.56 -10.20
C GLY A 165 4.44 8.63 -11.34
N ARG A 166 4.46 7.69 -12.28
CA ARG A 166 3.45 7.59 -13.36
C ARG A 166 2.04 7.30 -12.84
N VAL A 167 1.91 6.45 -11.83
CA VAL A 167 0.61 6.16 -11.21
C VAL A 167 0.13 7.34 -10.39
N GLU A 168 1.00 7.93 -9.58
CA GLU A 168 0.64 9.04 -8.71
C GLU A 168 0.39 10.35 -9.47
N GLY A 169 1.10 10.59 -10.57
CA GLY A 169 0.86 11.74 -11.44
C GLY A 169 -0.50 11.68 -12.16
N ASN A 170 -1.17 10.54 -12.15
CA ASN A 170 -2.38 10.32 -12.94
C ASN A 170 -3.57 9.86 -12.08
N PRO A 171 -4.62 10.69 -11.90
CA PRO A 171 -5.78 10.34 -11.08
C PRO A 171 -6.53 9.08 -11.52
N LEU A 172 -6.57 8.78 -12.84
CA LEU A 172 -7.18 7.55 -13.34
C LEU A 172 -6.32 6.33 -13.00
N ALA A 173 -5.00 6.46 -13.11
CA ALA A 173 -4.09 5.40 -12.67
C ALA A 173 -4.27 5.13 -11.18
N GLN A 174 -4.23 6.16 -10.32
CA GLN A 174 -4.49 5.98 -8.88
C GLN A 174 -5.82 5.29 -8.60
N LYS A 175 -6.88 5.70 -9.31
CA LYS A 175 -8.23 5.14 -9.14
C LYS A 175 -8.28 3.64 -9.43
N PHE A 176 -7.62 3.19 -10.50
CA PHE A 176 -7.69 1.81 -10.99
C PHE A 176 -6.51 0.94 -10.56
N PHE A 177 -5.50 1.53 -9.94
CA PHE A 177 -4.26 0.89 -9.52
C PHE A 177 -4.48 -0.43 -8.80
N ASN A 178 -5.27 -0.36 -7.75
CA ASN A 178 -5.54 -1.49 -6.88
C ASN A 178 -6.37 -2.58 -7.57
N GLN A 179 -7.47 -2.19 -8.24
CA GLN A 179 -8.33 -3.19 -8.87
C GLN A 179 -7.61 -3.88 -10.02
N PHE A 180 -6.79 -3.15 -10.78
CA PHE A 180 -5.95 -3.76 -11.78
C PHE A 180 -4.98 -4.74 -11.10
N LEU A 181 -4.18 -4.34 -10.12
CA LEU A 181 -3.17 -5.23 -9.55
C LEU A 181 -3.73 -6.47 -8.86
N GLU A 182 -4.81 -6.34 -8.10
CA GLU A 182 -5.33 -7.43 -7.28
C GLU A 182 -6.40 -8.28 -7.97
N GLU A 183 -7.30 -7.68 -8.75
CA GLU A 183 -8.42 -8.41 -9.38
C GLU A 183 -8.02 -9.08 -10.70
N LYS A 184 -6.71 -9.12 -11.02
CA LYS A 184 -6.15 -9.75 -12.22
C LYS A 184 -6.89 -9.40 -13.52
N TRP A 185 -7.41 -8.17 -13.60
CA TRP A 185 -8.10 -7.67 -14.79
C TRP A 185 -7.27 -7.93 -16.05
N SER A 186 -7.93 -8.37 -17.12
CA SER A 186 -7.28 -8.44 -18.43
C SER A 186 -6.95 -7.03 -18.93
N MET A 187 -6.08 -6.95 -19.93
CA MET A 187 -5.79 -5.67 -20.60
C MET A 187 -7.04 -5.02 -21.18
N GLN A 188 -7.97 -5.83 -21.73
CA GLN A 188 -9.23 -5.33 -22.28
C GLN A 188 -10.12 -4.75 -21.20
N THR A 189 -10.22 -5.41 -20.04
CA THR A 189 -10.97 -4.87 -18.89
C THR A 189 -10.39 -3.54 -18.44
N LEU A 190 -9.05 -3.43 -18.34
CA LEU A 190 -8.42 -2.18 -17.95
C LEU A 190 -8.70 -1.06 -18.96
N GLN A 191 -8.52 -1.32 -20.26
CA GLN A 191 -8.80 -0.35 -21.32
C GLN A 191 -10.26 0.13 -21.28
N SER A 192 -11.21 -0.80 -21.10
CA SER A 192 -12.63 -0.47 -20.94
C SER A 192 -12.89 0.40 -19.71
N LYS A 193 -12.26 0.10 -18.56
CA LYS A 193 -12.41 0.89 -17.32
C LYS A 193 -11.81 2.29 -17.42
N LEU A 194 -10.74 2.44 -18.20
CA LEU A 194 -10.15 3.75 -18.53
C LEU A 194 -10.94 4.51 -19.60
N GLY A 195 -11.94 3.87 -20.23
CA GLY A 195 -12.71 4.47 -21.30
C GLY A 195 -11.89 4.67 -22.58
N ILE A 196 -10.96 3.76 -22.86
CA ILE A 196 -10.18 3.70 -24.10
C ILE A 196 -10.97 2.86 -25.12
N THR A 197 -11.28 3.46 -26.27
CA THR A 197 -12.03 2.82 -27.36
C THR A 197 -11.21 2.78 -28.65
N LYS A 198 -11.58 1.88 -29.57
CA LYS A 198 -10.92 1.76 -30.87
C LYS A 198 -11.12 3.04 -31.68
N GLY A 199 -10.05 3.56 -32.27
CA GLY A 199 -10.09 4.79 -33.07
C GLY A 199 -10.10 6.09 -32.24
N MET A 200 -10.01 6.01 -30.91
CA MET A 200 -9.78 7.18 -30.08
C MET A 200 -8.41 7.78 -30.44
N THR A 201 -8.36 9.09 -30.67
CA THR A 201 -7.08 9.82 -30.72
C THR A 201 -6.31 9.56 -29.42
N PRO A 202 -4.97 9.52 -29.44
CA PRO A 202 -4.18 9.32 -28.23
C PRO A 202 -4.49 10.39 -27.17
N ASP A 203 -5.45 10.10 -26.30
CA ASP A 203 -5.75 10.88 -25.09
C ASP A 203 -4.61 10.59 -24.11
N THR A 204 -3.69 11.54 -24.03
CA THR A 204 -2.45 11.40 -23.27
C THR A 204 -2.73 10.98 -21.85
N THR A 205 -3.79 11.47 -21.20
CA THR A 205 -4.10 11.12 -19.80
C THR A 205 -4.56 9.66 -19.66
N LYS A 206 -5.41 9.15 -20.56
CA LYS A 206 -5.88 7.75 -20.48
C LYS A 206 -4.78 6.75 -20.83
N TYR A 207 -3.99 7.06 -21.86
CA TYR A 207 -2.88 6.19 -22.27
C TYR A 207 -1.70 6.25 -21.30
N GLU A 208 -1.43 7.39 -20.67
CA GLU A 208 -0.50 7.48 -19.53
C GLU A 208 -0.99 6.64 -18.35
N ALA A 209 -2.30 6.69 -18.05
CA ALA A 209 -2.86 5.87 -16.99
C ALA A 209 -2.71 4.37 -17.29
N LEU A 210 -3.03 3.96 -18.51
CA LEU A 210 -2.83 2.58 -18.98
C LEU A 210 -1.37 2.15 -18.84
N SER A 211 -0.44 3.00 -19.30
CA SER A 211 0.99 2.74 -19.28
C SER A 211 1.52 2.59 -17.85
N GLY A 212 1.19 3.53 -16.96
CA GLY A 212 1.56 3.49 -15.54
C GLY A 212 1.05 2.24 -14.83
N LEU A 213 -0.20 1.86 -15.08
CA LEU A 213 -0.82 0.67 -14.49
C LEU A 213 -0.17 -0.63 -14.96
N VAL A 214 0.10 -0.76 -16.25
CA VAL A 214 0.76 -1.94 -16.83
C VAL A 214 2.17 -2.10 -16.29
N GLN A 215 2.97 -1.04 -16.34
CA GLN A 215 4.35 -1.08 -15.87
C GLN A 215 4.44 -1.37 -14.38
N SER A 216 3.50 -0.84 -13.59
CA SER A 216 3.42 -1.16 -12.16
C SER A 216 3.13 -2.64 -11.91
N ARG A 217 2.21 -3.24 -12.68
CA ARG A 217 1.91 -4.68 -12.57
C ARG A 217 3.12 -5.52 -12.96
N MET A 218 3.82 -5.15 -14.02
CA MET A 218 5.06 -5.82 -14.45
C MET A 218 6.13 -5.70 -13.36
N TYR A 219 6.33 -4.51 -12.80
CA TYR A 219 7.30 -4.28 -11.74
C TYR A 219 6.99 -5.13 -10.51
N ILE A 220 5.75 -5.10 -10.02
CA ILE A 220 5.35 -5.83 -8.82
C ILE A 220 5.51 -7.34 -9.03
N ASN A 221 5.03 -7.89 -10.15
CA ASN A 221 5.00 -9.34 -10.36
C ASN A 221 6.33 -9.90 -10.85
N GLY A 222 7.03 -9.18 -11.73
CA GLY A 222 8.28 -9.64 -12.34
C GLY A 222 9.52 -9.24 -11.56
N VAL A 223 9.57 -8.05 -10.96
CA VAL A 223 10.73 -7.55 -10.20
C VAL A 223 10.55 -7.81 -8.70
N ALA A 224 9.54 -7.24 -8.06
CA ALA A 224 9.41 -7.29 -6.61
C ALA A 224 8.99 -8.67 -6.07
N LYS A 225 8.12 -9.38 -6.79
CA LYS A 225 7.62 -10.74 -6.44
C LYS A 225 8.19 -11.85 -7.32
N GLY A 226 9.08 -11.53 -8.27
CA GLY A 226 9.66 -12.52 -9.18
C GLY A 226 10.34 -13.66 -8.42
N LYS A 227 10.10 -14.91 -8.83
CA LYS A 227 10.63 -16.09 -8.11
C LYS A 227 12.10 -16.39 -8.43
N SER A 228 12.55 -16.08 -9.65
CA SER A 228 13.93 -16.33 -10.09
C SER A 228 14.71 -15.01 -10.30
N PRO A 229 16.04 -14.99 -10.05
CA PRO A 229 16.89 -13.85 -10.38
C PRO A 229 16.78 -13.43 -11.85
N THR A 230 16.71 -14.41 -12.77
CA THR A 230 16.57 -14.18 -14.21
C THR A 230 15.29 -13.45 -14.57
N THR A 231 14.15 -13.85 -13.99
CA THR A 231 12.85 -13.18 -14.21
C THR A 231 12.89 -11.72 -13.73
N ARG A 232 13.50 -11.48 -12.55
CA ARG A 232 13.64 -10.13 -11.99
C ARG A 232 14.49 -9.26 -12.92
N SER A 233 15.69 -9.73 -13.28
CA SER A 233 16.61 -8.97 -14.14
C SER A 233 16.05 -8.69 -15.53
N ASN A 234 15.39 -9.68 -16.15
CA ASN A 234 14.82 -9.49 -17.50
C ASN A 234 13.65 -8.50 -17.48
N THR A 235 12.79 -8.57 -16.46
CA THR A 235 11.65 -7.64 -16.33
C THR A 235 12.14 -6.23 -16.03
N GLU A 236 13.14 -6.09 -15.16
CA GLU A 236 13.79 -4.81 -14.86
C GLU A 236 14.40 -4.18 -16.11
N LYS A 237 15.21 -4.92 -16.88
CA LYS A 237 15.78 -4.44 -18.14
C LYS A 237 14.72 -4.00 -19.15
N LEU A 238 13.63 -4.75 -19.27
CA LEU A 238 12.53 -4.39 -20.17
C LEU A 238 11.86 -3.08 -19.75
N LEU A 239 11.56 -2.94 -18.46
CA LEU A 239 10.95 -1.73 -17.91
C LEU A 239 11.87 -0.50 -18.04
N THR A 240 13.17 -0.66 -17.82
CA THR A 240 14.17 0.41 -18.06
C THR A 240 14.18 0.84 -19.53
N LYS A 241 14.20 -0.10 -20.48
CA LYS A 241 14.14 0.24 -21.91
C LYS A 241 12.86 0.97 -22.31
N ILE A 242 11.72 0.60 -21.71
CA ILE A 242 10.44 1.31 -21.90
C ILE A 242 10.53 2.74 -21.34
N ASP A 243 11.20 2.93 -20.20
CA ASP A 243 11.37 4.24 -19.56
C ASP A 243 12.28 5.16 -20.37
N ASP A 244 13.41 4.63 -20.83
CA ASP A 244 14.39 5.33 -21.68
C ASP A 244 13.89 5.61 -23.10
N ASN A 245 12.66 5.18 -23.41
CA ASN A 245 12.06 5.20 -24.75
C ASN A 245 12.93 4.48 -25.81
N ALA A 246 13.82 3.58 -25.38
CA ALA A 246 14.80 2.88 -26.22
C ALA A 246 14.20 1.72 -27.03
N LEU A 247 12.87 1.64 -27.10
CA LEU A 247 12.09 0.66 -27.89
C LEU A 247 11.30 1.33 -29.03
N ALA A 248 11.37 2.67 -29.14
CA ALA A 248 10.86 3.45 -30.25
C ALA A 248 11.93 3.59 -31.34
#